data_AF-G1RIX9-F1
#
_entry.id   AF-G1RIX9-F1
#
_cell.length_a   1.000
_cell.length_b   1.000
_cell.length_c   1.000
_cell.angle_alpha   90.00
_cell.angle_beta   90.00
_cell.angle_gamma   90.00
#
_symmetry.space_group_name_H-M   'P 1'
#
loop_
_entity.id
_entity.type
_entity.pdbx_description
1 polymer ?
#
loop_
_entity_poly.entity_id
_entity_poly.type
_entity_poly.pdbx_seq_one_letter_code
_entity_poly.pdbx_strand_id
1 'polypeptide(L)'
;MTRGGCPVSARLFAQRSHGSWSSLLCVGLNGRLGWEWGTRVLECLCRKDSRTPPPCSRSPQPRGLHRPTRLRTPVASATAQLLVDILQAMGLAALDLGGSSDPYVRVYLLPDKRRRYETKVHRQTLNPHFGETFAFKVPYVELGGRVLVMAVYDFDRFSRNDAIGEVRVPMSSVDLGRPVQAWRELQAAPREEEKLGDICFSLRYVPTAGKLTVIVLEAKNLKKMDVGGLS
;
A
#
# COMPACT_ATOMS: atom_id res chain seq x y z
N MET A 1 -18.92 28.25 13.78
CA MET A 1 -17.70 27.65 14.34
C MET A 1 -17.36 26.42 13.52
N THR A 2 -16.48 26.58 12.53
CA THR A 2 -16.01 25.49 11.67
C THR A 2 -15.14 24.55 12.50
N ARG A 3 -15.53 23.27 12.59
CA ARG A 3 -14.69 22.23 13.20
C ARG A 3 -13.43 22.09 12.35
N GLY A 4 -12.34 22.73 12.77
CA GLY A 4 -11.03 22.50 12.18
C GLY A 4 -10.60 21.08 12.50
N GLY A 5 -10.57 20.20 11.48
CA GLY A 5 -10.08 18.85 11.64
C GLY A 5 -8.59 18.86 11.98
N CYS A 6 -8.15 17.90 12.80
CA CYS A 6 -6.76 17.77 13.22
C CYS A 6 -5.95 17.15 12.07
N PRO A 7 -4.89 17.80 11.55
CA PRO A 7 -4.13 17.25 10.43
C PRO A 7 -3.07 16.23 10.90
N VAL A 8 -2.96 15.11 10.15
CA VAL A 8 -1.93 14.09 10.26
C VAL A 8 -1.07 14.09 9.00
N SER A 9 0.25 14.07 9.16
CA SER A 9 1.20 14.01 8.05
C SER A 9 1.68 12.58 7.83
N ALA A 10 1.46 12.08 6.62
CA ALA A 10 2.01 10.81 6.18
C ALA A 10 2.73 11.00 4.85
N ARG A 11 3.83 10.27 4.66
CA ARG A 11 4.54 10.15 3.39
C ARG A 11 4.39 8.72 2.87
N LEU A 12 3.91 8.57 1.65
CA LEU A 12 3.74 7.28 0.97
C LEU A 12 4.74 7.20 -0.19
N PHE A 13 5.38 6.05 -0.35
CA PHE A 13 6.14 5.76 -1.55
C PHE A 13 6.09 4.26 -1.88
N ALA A 14 5.92 3.92 -3.15
CA ALA A 14 6.08 2.54 -3.60
C ALA A 14 7.54 2.35 -4.05
N GLN A 15 8.33 1.64 -3.26
CA GLN A 15 9.71 1.39 -3.64
C GLN A 15 9.77 0.19 -4.59
N ARG A 16 10.12 0.47 -5.86
CA ARG A 16 10.65 -0.53 -6.77
C ARG A 16 12.15 -0.61 -6.51
N SER A 17 12.65 -1.73 -5.99
CA SER A 17 14.10 -1.84 -5.78
C SER A 17 14.80 -1.95 -7.14
N HIS A 18 15.53 -0.89 -7.49
CA HIS A 18 16.78 -1.03 -8.22
C HIS A 18 17.86 -0.38 -7.36
N GLY A 19 18.83 -1.20 -6.98
CA GLY A 19 20.10 -0.71 -6.48
C GLY A 19 20.89 -0.03 -7.60
N SER A 20 21.82 0.81 -7.19
CA SER A 20 22.79 1.56 -7.99
C SER A 20 22.22 2.73 -8.80
N TRP A 21 22.42 3.93 -8.27
CA TRP A 21 22.69 5.09 -9.13
C TRP A 21 24.05 4.84 -9.80
N SER A 22 24.05 4.15 -10.94
CA SER A 22 25.08 4.44 -11.94
C SER A 22 24.58 5.61 -12.75
N SER A 23 24.84 6.82 -12.26
CA SER A 23 25.09 7.94 -13.15
C SER A 23 26.34 7.56 -13.95
N LEU A 24 26.15 6.84 -15.05
CA LEU A 24 27.11 6.89 -16.13
C LEU A 24 27.12 8.35 -16.57
N LEU A 25 28.18 9.05 -16.15
CA LEU A 25 28.61 10.28 -16.78
C LEU A 25 28.77 9.98 -18.27
N CYS A 26 27.75 10.28 -19.06
CA CYS A 26 27.95 10.53 -20.48
C CYS A 26 28.33 12.01 -20.57
N VAL A 27 29.63 12.27 -20.65
CA VAL A 27 30.13 13.56 -21.12
C VAL A 27 29.76 13.64 -22.61
N GLY A 28 28.58 14.16 -22.88
CA GLY A 28 28.19 14.62 -24.22
C GLY A 28 28.76 16.01 -24.43
N LEU A 29 29.96 16.09 -25.03
CA LEU A 29 30.44 17.31 -25.65
C LEU A 29 29.50 17.68 -26.81
N ASN A 30 29.18 18.97 -26.87
CA ASN A 30 28.36 19.68 -27.86
C ASN A 30 26.85 19.54 -27.73
N GLY A 31 26.30 20.52 -27.01
CA GLY A 31 24.88 20.81 -26.98
C GLY A 31 24.31 21.09 -28.37
N ARG A 32 23.14 20.52 -28.63
CA ARG A 32 22.04 21.08 -29.42
C ARG A 32 20.79 20.25 -29.17
N LEU A 33 19.70 20.94 -28.85
CA LEU A 33 18.35 20.39 -28.78
C LEU A 33 17.87 20.09 -30.21
N GLY A 34 17.26 18.93 -30.43
CA GLY A 34 16.62 18.60 -31.71
C GLY A 34 15.83 17.29 -31.62
N TRP A 35 14.52 17.38 -31.80
CA TRP A 35 13.63 16.25 -32.05
C TRP A 35 13.33 16.23 -33.54
N GLU A 36 13.66 15.15 -34.27
CA GLU A 36 13.07 14.89 -35.58
C GLU A 36 12.92 13.40 -35.89
N TRP A 37 11.88 13.13 -36.64
CA TRP A 37 11.32 11.85 -36.99
C TRP A 37 12.06 11.19 -38.16
N GLY A 38 12.09 9.85 -38.16
CA GLY A 38 11.65 9.10 -39.33
C GLY A 38 12.69 8.63 -40.37
N THR A 39 12.43 7.39 -40.77
CA THR A 39 12.60 6.80 -42.11
C THR A 39 13.91 6.13 -42.55
N ARG A 40 13.72 4.83 -42.84
CA ARG A 40 14.11 4.07 -44.04
C ARG A 40 15.53 3.51 -44.16
N VAL A 41 15.57 2.19 -43.92
CA VAL A 41 16.04 1.13 -44.83
C VAL A 41 16.54 1.64 -46.18
N LEU A 42 17.81 1.34 -46.50
CA LEU A 42 18.30 1.12 -47.85
C LEU A 42 19.45 0.11 -47.84
N GLU A 43 19.31 -0.89 -48.72
CA GLU A 43 20.26 -1.94 -49.06
C GLU A 43 21.59 -1.40 -49.59
N CYS A 44 22.68 -2.10 -49.28
CA CYS A 44 23.94 -2.00 -50.01
C CYS A 44 24.15 -3.26 -50.86
N LEU A 45 23.88 -3.13 -52.16
CA LEU A 45 24.30 -4.05 -53.20
C LEU A 45 25.80 -3.83 -53.50
N CYS A 46 26.66 -4.79 -53.16
CA CYS A 46 28.04 -4.81 -53.63
C CYS A 46 28.15 -5.69 -54.90
N ARG A 47 28.52 -5.06 -56.01
CA ARG A 47 28.83 -5.70 -57.30
C ARG A 47 30.13 -6.51 -57.23
N LYS A 48 30.11 -7.64 -57.95
CA LYS A 48 31.23 -8.52 -58.29
C LYS A 48 32.32 -7.76 -59.07
N ASP A 49 33.57 -8.01 -58.75
CA ASP A 49 34.59 -8.17 -59.79
C ASP A 49 35.61 -9.25 -59.40
N SER A 50 36.08 -9.94 -60.44
CA SER A 50 36.71 -11.25 -60.47
C SER A 50 38.22 -11.18 -60.69
N ARG A 51 39.00 -12.01 -59.97
CA ARG A 51 40.29 -12.62 -60.39
C ARG A 51 40.82 -13.57 -59.27
N THR A 52 41.21 -14.80 -59.63
CA THR A 52 41.76 -15.91 -58.78
C THR A 52 43.13 -16.38 -59.33
N PRO A 53 43.87 -17.37 -58.76
CA PRO A 53 44.40 -17.63 -57.39
C PRO A 53 45.94 -17.97 -57.40
N PRO A 54 46.59 -18.43 -56.29
CA PRO A 54 47.03 -19.84 -56.15
C PRO A 54 47.01 -20.40 -54.67
N PRO A 55 47.40 -21.67 -54.39
CA PRO A 55 46.70 -22.51 -53.40
C PRO A 55 47.40 -22.78 -52.04
N CYS A 56 46.54 -23.21 -51.10
CA CYS A 56 46.71 -24.19 -50.01
C CYS A 56 47.82 -24.04 -48.94
N SER A 57 47.39 -23.85 -47.68
CA SER A 57 47.63 -24.87 -46.63
C SER A 57 46.90 -24.56 -45.29
N ARG A 58 46.08 -25.52 -44.84
CA ARG A 58 45.70 -25.89 -43.46
C ARG A 58 45.31 -24.79 -42.46
N SER A 59 44.00 -24.65 -42.24
CA SER A 59 43.42 -24.13 -40.99
C SER A 59 42.82 -25.27 -40.15
N PRO A 60 43.02 -25.34 -38.82
CA PRO A 60 42.36 -26.32 -37.96
C PRO A 60 40.90 -25.92 -37.66
N GLN A 61 40.03 -26.93 -37.53
CA GLN A 61 38.63 -26.77 -37.13
C GLN A 61 38.47 -26.18 -35.72
N PRO A 62 37.31 -25.55 -35.43
CA PRO A 62 36.64 -25.83 -34.17
C PRO A 62 35.26 -26.43 -34.37
N ARG A 63 35.06 -27.53 -33.63
CA ARG A 63 33.79 -28.17 -33.34
C ARG A 63 32.93 -27.23 -32.49
N GLY A 64 31.61 -27.34 -32.62
CA GLY A 64 30.67 -26.92 -31.59
C GLY A 64 29.70 -25.82 -32.03
N LEU A 65 28.66 -26.21 -32.76
CA LEU A 65 27.46 -25.39 -32.90
C LEU A 65 26.73 -25.40 -31.55
N HIS A 66 27.06 -24.46 -30.68
CA HIS A 66 26.33 -24.28 -29.42
C HIS A 66 24.98 -23.61 -29.72
N ARG A 67 23.93 -24.38 -29.51
CA ARG A 67 22.51 -24.00 -29.44
C ARG A 67 22.36 -22.63 -28.75
N PRO A 68 21.55 -21.67 -29.27
CA PRO A 68 21.34 -20.42 -28.58
C PRO A 68 20.63 -20.74 -27.25
N THR A 69 21.37 -20.58 -26.15
CA THR A 69 20.81 -20.68 -24.81
C THR A 69 19.76 -19.59 -24.69
N ARG A 70 18.49 -20.00 -24.66
CA ARG A 70 17.34 -19.16 -24.35
C ARG A 70 17.73 -18.35 -23.12
N LEU A 71 17.92 -17.03 -23.27
CA LEU A 71 18.18 -16.13 -22.16
C LEU A 71 16.99 -16.27 -21.19
N ARG A 72 17.17 -17.10 -20.16
CA ARG A 72 16.32 -17.05 -18.97
C ARG A 72 16.69 -15.73 -18.33
N THR A 73 15.95 -14.67 -18.66
CA THR A 73 15.94 -13.47 -17.83
C THR A 73 15.72 -13.93 -16.40
N PRO A 74 16.64 -13.67 -15.46
CA PRO A 74 16.30 -13.82 -14.07
C PRO A 74 15.15 -12.85 -13.83
N VAL A 75 13.95 -13.39 -13.59
CA VAL A 75 12.95 -12.66 -12.80
C VAL A 75 13.62 -12.51 -11.44
N ALA A 76 14.39 -11.43 -11.29
CA ALA A 76 14.62 -10.87 -9.99
C ALA A 76 13.21 -10.60 -9.47
N SER A 77 12.77 -11.43 -8.52
CA SER A 77 11.53 -11.24 -7.80
C SER A 77 11.70 -9.97 -6.97
N ALA A 78 11.58 -8.83 -7.64
CA ALA A 78 11.51 -7.53 -7.03
C ALA A 78 10.20 -7.55 -6.24
N THR A 79 10.31 -7.79 -4.94
CA THR A 79 9.16 -7.68 -4.06
C THR A 79 8.71 -6.22 -4.11
N ALA A 80 7.65 -5.95 -4.87
CA ALA A 80 6.99 -4.65 -4.85
C ALA A 80 6.39 -4.50 -3.45
N GLN A 81 6.83 -3.47 -2.73
CA GLN A 81 6.35 -3.15 -1.39
C GLN A 81 5.92 -1.69 -1.35
N LEU A 82 4.81 -1.43 -0.68
CA LEU A 82 4.37 -0.09 -0.35
C LEU A 82 5.05 0.31 0.97
N LEU A 83 5.80 1.40 0.96
CA LEU A 83 6.33 2.03 2.16
C LEU A 83 5.40 3.17 2.60
N VAL A 84 5.06 3.16 3.87
CA VAL A 84 4.21 4.17 4.51
C VAL A 84 4.98 4.74 5.69
N ASP A 85 5.36 6.01 5.58
CA ASP A 85 6.00 6.77 6.64
C ASP A 85 4.96 7.58 7.40
N ILE A 86 4.82 7.31 8.69
CA ILE A 86 4.01 8.10 9.61
C ILE A 86 4.94 9.11 10.28
N LEU A 87 4.78 10.39 9.95
CA LEU A 87 5.70 11.43 10.39
C LEU A 87 5.25 12.01 11.73
N GLN A 88 4.07 12.63 11.75
CA GLN A 88 3.59 13.39 12.90
C GLN A 88 2.08 13.65 12.81
N ALA A 89 1.46 13.91 13.95
CA ALA A 89 0.09 14.43 14.05
C ALA A 89 0.09 15.75 14.80
N MET A 90 -0.88 16.63 14.53
CA MET A 90 -1.00 17.91 15.23
C MET A 90 -2.43 18.17 15.68
N GLY A 91 -2.54 18.78 16.87
CA GLY A 91 -3.79 19.25 17.44
C GLY A 91 -4.78 18.14 17.75
N LEU A 92 -4.32 16.96 18.19
CA LEU A 92 -5.21 15.85 18.55
C LEU A 92 -6.16 16.23 19.69
N ALA A 93 -7.32 15.58 19.73
CA ALA A 93 -8.26 15.73 20.84
C ALA A 93 -7.66 15.12 22.11
N ALA A 94 -7.78 15.83 23.24
CA ALA A 94 -7.43 15.29 24.55
C ALA A 94 -8.59 14.42 25.05
N LEU A 95 -8.35 13.13 25.22
CA LEU A 95 -9.35 12.19 25.74
C LEU A 95 -9.05 11.78 27.20
N ASP A 96 -7.81 11.93 27.67
CA ASP A 96 -7.48 11.67 29.07
C ASP A 96 -8.02 12.76 30.01
N LEU A 97 -8.33 12.35 31.24
CA LEU A 97 -8.71 13.24 32.35
C LEU A 97 -7.67 14.35 32.63
N GLY A 98 -6.42 14.16 32.20
CA GLY A 98 -5.32 15.12 32.34
C GLY A 98 -5.28 16.22 31.27
N GLY A 99 -6.21 16.24 30.30
CA GLY A 99 -6.16 17.16 29.17
C GLY A 99 -5.06 16.82 28.16
N SER A 100 -4.57 15.57 28.19
CA SER A 100 -3.62 15.01 27.23
C SER A 100 -4.21 13.78 26.53
N SER A 101 -3.41 13.18 25.67
CA SER A 101 -3.63 11.84 25.13
C SER A 101 -2.28 11.14 25.02
N ASP A 102 -2.32 9.82 24.97
CA ASP A 102 -1.22 8.91 24.67
C ASP A 102 -1.37 8.35 23.23
N PRO A 103 -1.21 9.17 22.17
CA PRO A 103 -1.55 8.76 20.80
C PRO A 103 -0.60 7.71 20.22
N TYR A 104 -1.20 6.79 19.45
CA TYR A 104 -0.52 5.89 18.53
C TYR A 104 -1.35 5.68 17.25
N VAL A 105 -0.68 5.31 16.15
CA VAL A 105 -1.32 5.12 14.84
C VAL A 105 -1.32 3.65 14.47
N ARG A 106 -2.50 3.12 14.13
CA ARG A 106 -2.68 1.82 13.48
C ARG A 106 -2.80 2.02 11.98
N VAL A 107 -1.94 1.34 11.22
CA VAL A 107 -1.89 1.41 9.76
C VAL A 107 -2.24 0.06 9.17
N TYR A 108 -3.23 0.02 8.28
CA TYR A 108 -3.67 -1.21 7.62
C TYR A 108 -4.25 -0.94 6.23
N LEU A 109 -4.35 -1.97 5.39
CA LEU A 109 -4.86 -1.87 4.01
C LEU A 109 -6.19 -2.60 3.88
N LEU A 110 -7.28 -1.89 3.59
CA LEU A 110 -8.55 -2.53 3.27
C LEU A 110 -8.47 -3.21 1.88
N PRO A 111 -9.11 -4.39 1.71
CA PRO A 111 -10.00 -5.07 2.67
C PRO A 111 -9.30 -5.91 3.75
N ASP A 112 -7.99 -6.05 3.70
CA ASP A 112 -7.20 -6.86 4.65
C ASP A 112 -7.00 -6.14 6.01
N LYS A 113 -7.97 -6.33 6.91
CA LYS A 113 -7.90 -5.82 8.29
C LYS A 113 -6.95 -6.61 9.20
N ARG A 114 -6.47 -7.78 8.78
CA ARG A 114 -5.64 -8.65 9.64
C ARG A 114 -4.20 -8.15 9.69
N ARG A 115 -3.67 -7.69 8.55
CA ARG A 115 -2.32 -7.14 8.45
C ARG A 115 -2.30 -5.66 8.83
N ARG A 116 -2.03 -5.41 10.12
CA ARG A 116 -1.91 -4.07 10.69
C ARG A 116 -0.53 -3.86 11.31
N TYR A 117 -0.04 -2.63 11.21
CA TYR A 117 1.14 -2.14 11.91
C TYR A 117 0.72 -1.07 12.89
N GLU A 118 1.47 -0.92 13.98
CA GLU A 118 1.19 0.05 15.03
C GLU A 118 2.48 0.81 15.32
N THR A 119 2.38 2.13 15.47
CA THR A 119 3.49 2.95 15.95
C THR A 119 3.69 2.75 17.44
N LYS A 120 4.80 3.26 17.95
CA LYS A 120 4.99 3.47 19.39
C LYS A 120 3.93 4.43 19.91
N VAL A 121 3.60 4.24 21.18
CA VAL A 121 2.74 5.13 21.96
C VAL A 121 3.58 6.31 22.43
N HIS A 122 3.13 7.52 22.14
CA HIS A 122 3.75 8.73 22.66
C HIS A 122 2.91 9.24 23.83
N ARG A 123 3.49 9.35 25.02
CA ARG A 123 2.71 9.72 26.21
C ARG A 123 2.49 11.21 26.35
N GLN A 124 1.31 11.59 26.84
CA GLN A 124 0.90 12.92 27.25
C GLN A 124 1.20 14.00 26.20
N THR A 125 0.86 13.74 24.94
CA THR A 125 1.10 14.67 23.83
C THR A 125 -0.04 14.73 22.84
N LEU A 126 -0.42 15.95 22.45
CA LEU A 126 -1.40 16.19 21.37
C LEU A 126 -0.72 16.43 20.01
N ASN A 127 0.61 16.47 19.98
CA ASN A 127 1.43 16.68 18.78
C ASN A 127 2.56 15.64 18.70
N PRO A 128 2.24 14.35 18.54
CA PRO A 128 3.25 13.29 18.49
C PRO A 128 4.08 13.36 17.20
N HIS A 129 5.39 13.13 17.34
CA HIS A 129 6.31 12.89 16.23
C HIS A 129 6.70 11.42 16.22
N PHE A 130 6.10 10.64 15.31
CA PHE A 130 6.30 9.19 15.21
C PHE A 130 7.61 8.86 14.47
N GLY A 131 7.75 9.36 13.24
CA GLY A 131 8.93 9.09 12.39
C GLY A 131 9.12 7.61 12.06
N GLU A 132 8.04 6.85 11.90
CA GLU A 132 8.08 5.39 11.70
C GLU A 132 7.70 5.00 10.27
N THR A 133 8.42 4.02 9.70
CA THR A 133 8.19 3.50 8.35
C THR A 133 7.68 2.07 8.39
N PHE A 134 6.56 1.81 7.71
CA PHE A 134 5.96 0.48 7.59
C PHE A 134 6.00 -0.02 6.15
N ALA A 135 6.36 -1.30 5.97
CA ALA A 135 6.48 -1.94 4.67
C ALA A 135 5.38 -2.98 4.42
N PHE A 136 4.45 -2.67 3.51
CA PHE A 136 3.40 -3.58 3.08
C PHE A 136 3.85 -4.34 1.83
N LYS A 137 4.07 -5.65 1.99
CA LYS A 137 4.27 -6.59 0.87
C LYS A 137 2.96 -6.79 0.11
N VAL A 138 2.70 -5.95 -0.89
CA VAL A 138 1.51 -5.98 -1.76
C VAL A 138 1.95 -5.65 -3.19
N PRO A 139 1.58 -6.48 -4.20
CA PRO A 139 1.88 -6.19 -5.60
C PRO A 139 1.23 -4.90 -6.08
N TYR A 140 1.92 -4.13 -6.93
CA TYR A 140 1.40 -2.88 -7.50
C TYR A 140 0.04 -3.04 -8.20
N VAL A 141 -0.19 -4.17 -8.86
CA VAL A 141 -1.45 -4.46 -9.56
C VAL A 141 -2.64 -4.54 -8.60
N GLU A 142 -2.43 -5.02 -7.37
CA GLU A 142 -3.48 -5.12 -6.35
C GLU A 142 -3.66 -3.84 -5.55
N LEU A 143 -2.70 -2.91 -5.59
CA LEU A 143 -2.76 -1.67 -4.83
C LEU A 143 -3.92 -0.77 -5.30
N GLY A 144 -4.22 -0.72 -6.60
CA GLY A 144 -5.28 0.15 -7.13
C GLY A 144 -6.68 -0.09 -6.53
N GLY A 145 -6.97 -1.30 -6.07
CA GLY A 145 -8.25 -1.65 -5.42
C GLY A 145 -8.24 -1.54 -3.89
N ARG A 146 -7.13 -1.11 -3.27
CA ARG A 146 -6.97 -1.05 -1.81
C ARG A 146 -7.11 0.37 -1.28
N VAL A 147 -7.46 0.46 -0.01
CA VAL A 147 -7.52 1.73 0.73
C VAL A 147 -6.58 1.64 1.92
N LEU A 148 -5.59 2.53 1.97
CA LEU A 148 -4.75 2.69 3.15
C LEU A 148 -5.56 3.40 4.23
N VAL A 149 -5.62 2.80 5.41
CA VAL A 149 -6.24 3.40 6.57
C VAL A 149 -5.18 3.64 7.63
N MET A 150 -5.14 4.87 8.13
CA MET A 150 -4.32 5.31 9.25
C MET A 150 -5.28 5.77 10.33
N ALA A 151 -5.48 4.95 11.36
CA ALA A 151 -6.38 5.23 12.46
C ALA A 151 -5.56 5.61 13.69
N VAL A 152 -5.86 6.77 14.26
CA VAL A 152 -5.20 7.31 15.45
C VAL A 152 -6.04 6.96 16.68
N TYR A 153 -5.39 6.33 17.64
CA TYR A 153 -5.99 5.90 18.89
C TYR A 153 -5.27 6.53 20.07
N ASP A 154 -5.98 6.69 21.16
CA ASP A 154 -5.46 7.01 22.47
C ASP A 154 -5.20 5.71 23.24
N PHE A 155 -4.00 5.56 23.79
CA PHE A 155 -3.64 4.35 24.54
C PHE A 155 -4.05 4.48 26.00
N ASP A 156 -4.94 3.60 26.43
CA ASP A 156 -5.38 3.54 27.82
C ASP A 156 -4.80 2.32 28.54
N ARG A 157 -4.27 2.54 29.75
CA ARG A 157 -3.73 1.43 30.56
C ARG A 157 -4.82 0.56 31.18
N PHE A 158 -5.97 1.15 31.52
CA PHE A 158 -7.01 0.51 32.34
C PHE A 158 -8.36 0.39 31.62
N SER A 159 -8.49 0.91 30.41
CA SER A 159 -9.70 0.90 29.58
C SER A 159 -9.38 0.44 28.16
N ARG A 160 -10.42 0.39 27.33
CA ARG A 160 -10.25 0.17 25.89
C ARG A 160 -9.74 1.46 25.27
N ASN A 161 -8.76 1.35 24.38
CA ASN A 161 -8.19 2.47 23.65
C ASN A 161 -9.26 3.24 22.86
N ASP A 162 -9.32 4.55 23.05
CA ASP A 162 -10.29 5.40 22.39
C ASP A 162 -9.83 5.79 20.98
N ALA A 163 -10.75 5.72 20.02
CA ALA A 163 -10.45 6.13 18.64
C ALA A 163 -10.59 7.65 18.52
N ILE A 164 -9.48 8.35 18.27
CA ILE A 164 -9.47 9.80 18.04
C ILE A 164 -10.01 10.12 16.65
N GLY A 165 -9.56 9.37 15.63
CA GLY A 165 -10.00 9.54 14.26
C GLY A 165 -9.25 8.67 13.27
N GLU A 166 -9.67 8.67 12.01
CA GLU A 166 -9.00 7.95 10.95
C GLU A 166 -8.84 8.78 9.67
N VAL A 167 -7.83 8.42 8.89
CA VAL A 167 -7.63 8.90 7.53
C VAL A 167 -7.69 7.69 6.60
N ARG A 168 -8.50 7.80 5.54
CA ARG A 168 -8.61 6.78 4.50
C ARG A 168 -8.09 7.35 3.19
N VAL A 169 -7.09 6.70 2.62
CA VAL A 169 -6.44 7.09 1.37
C VAL A 169 -6.66 5.98 0.35
N PRO A 170 -7.56 6.18 -0.64
CA PRO A 170 -7.70 5.27 -1.77
C PRO A 170 -6.40 5.26 -2.57
N MET A 171 -5.77 4.09 -2.69
CA MET A 171 -4.48 3.98 -3.38
C MET A 171 -4.61 4.23 -4.89
N SER A 172 -5.81 4.13 -5.46
CA SER A 172 -6.13 4.56 -6.83
C SER A 172 -5.95 6.05 -7.07
N SER A 173 -6.07 6.89 -6.03
CA SER A 173 -5.96 8.34 -6.13
C SER A 173 -4.52 8.86 -5.95
N VAL A 174 -3.59 7.98 -5.57
CA VAL A 174 -2.22 8.35 -5.22
C VAL A 174 -1.27 7.99 -6.36
N ASP A 175 -0.53 8.97 -6.83
CA ASP A 175 0.56 8.78 -7.78
C ASP A 175 1.81 8.24 -7.07
N LEU A 176 1.92 6.92 -7.01
CA LEU A 176 3.02 6.20 -6.35
C LEU A 176 4.35 6.24 -7.14
N GLY A 177 4.39 6.88 -8.31
CA GLY A 177 5.62 7.05 -9.09
C GLY A 177 6.65 7.97 -8.41
N ARG A 178 6.21 8.77 -7.44
CA ARG A 178 7.03 9.69 -6.65
C ARG A 178 6.65 9.62 -5.16
N PRO A 179 7.55 10.00 -4.24
CA PRO A 179 7.18 10.13 -2.84
C PRO A 179 6.09 11.17 -2.66
N VAL A 180 4.95 10.77 -2.11
CA VAL A 180 3.82 11.66 -1.82
C VAL A 180 3.81 11.94 -0.34
N GLN A 181 4.02 13.20 0.06
CA GLN A 181 3.85 13.64 1.44
C GLN A 181 2.72 14.66 1.52
N ALA A 182 1.75 14.42 2.40
CA ALA A 182 0.62 15.32 2.58
C ALA A 182 0.10 15.30 4.01
N TRP A 183 -0.45 16.44 4.43
CA TRP A 183 -1.31 16.53 5.60
C TRP A 183 -2.73 16.11 5.24
N ARG A 184 -3.38 15.36 6.13
CA ARG A 184 -4.75 14.87 5.99
C ARG A 184 -5.49 15.09 7.28
N GLU A 185 -6.67 15.69 7.21
CA GLU A 185 -7.53 15.86 8.37
C GLU A 185 -8.09 14.52 8.84
N LEU A 186 -8.06 14.31 10.16
CA LEU A 186 -8.70 13.15 10.78
C LEU A 186 -10.21 13.25 10.65
N GLN A 187 -10.80 12.21 10.08
CA GLN A 187 -12.24 12.01 10.09
C GLN A 187 -12.62 11.26 11.37
N ALA A 188 -13.85 11.45 11.84
CA ALA A 188 -14.36 10.67 12.96
C ALA A 188 -14.26 9.18 12.58
N ALA A 189 -13.54 8.40 13.40
CA ALA A 189 -13.43 6.97 13.17
C ALA A 189 -14.85 6.38 13.21
N PRO A 190 -15.25 5.57 12.22
CA PRO A 190 -16.44 4.75 12.38
C PRO A 190 -16.17 3.91 13.64
N ARG A 191 -17.05 4.03 14.65
CA ARG A 191 -16.98 3.17 15.82
C ARG A 191 -16.81 1.76 15.27
N GLU A 192 -15.78 1.04 15.72
CA GLU A 192 -15.69 -0.38 15.40
C GLU A 192 -17.00 -0.97 15.89
N GLU A 193 -17.93 -1.22 14.97
CA GLU A 193 -19.15 -1.96 15.26
C GLU A 193 -18.65 -3.36 15.59
N GLU A 194 -18.31 -3.54 16.86
CA GLU A 194 -18.00 -4.84 17.41
C GLU A 194 -19.23 -5.67 17.09
N LYS A 195 -19.06 -6.60 16.16
CA LYS A 195 -20.15 -7.44 15.68
C LYS A 195 -20.76 -8.11 16.91
N LEU A 196 -21.96 -7.65 17.29
CA LEU A 196 -22.64 -8.12 18.50
C LEU A 196 -23.18 -9.54 18.32
N GLY A 197 -23.24 -10.01 17.08
CA GLY A 197 -23.63 -11.34 16.65
C GLY A 197 -24.61 -11.28 15.49
N ASP A 198 -25.11 -12.45 15.12
CA ASP A 198 -26.11 -12.65 14.09
C ASP A 198 -27.37 -13.25 14.75
N ILE A 199 -28.57 -12.76 14.43
CA ILE A 199 -29.85 -13.33 14.90
C ILE A 199 -30.68 -13.75 13.69
N CYS A 200 -31.16 -14.98 13.72
CA CYS A 200 -32.07 -15.56 12.74
C CYS A 200 -33.48 -15.62 13.32
N PHE A 201 -34.46 -15.06 12.60
CA PHE A 201 -35.87 -15.07 13.01
C PHE A 201 -36.81 -15.19 11.81
N SER A 202 -38.03 -15.68 12.06
CA SER A 202 -39.10 -15.83 11.09
C SER A 202 -40.31 -14.98 11.48
N LEU A 203 -40.89 -14.30 10.51
CA LEU A 203 -42.07 -13.45 10.69
C LEU A 203 -43.25 -14.04 9.91
N ARG A 204 -44.43 -14.07 10.53
CA ARG A 204 -45.69 -14.41 9.87
C ARG A 204 -46.79 -13.47 10.32
N TYR A 205 -47.42 -12.77 9.38
CA TYR A 205 -48.59 -11.94 9.64
C TYR A 205 -49.86 -12.54 9.03
N VAL A 206 -50.95 -12.56 9.80
CA VAL A 206 -52.28 -13.00 9.35
C VAL A 206 -53.25 -11.82 9.50
N PRO A 207 -53.55 -11.10 8.39
CA PRO A 207 -54.38 -9.88 8.44
C PRO A 207 -55.79 -10.13 8.96
N THR A 208 -56.41 -11.26 8.55
CA THR A 208 -57.78 -11.63 8.91
C THR A 208 -57.97 -11.83 10.43
N ALA A 209 -56.90 -12.20 11.13
CA ALA A 209 -56.90 -12.40 12.58
C ALA A 209 -56.17 -11.28 13.34
N GLY A 210 -55.65 -10.26 12.64
CA GLY A 210 -54.80 -9.23 13.21
C GLY A 210 -53.54 -9.78 13.92
N LYS A 211 -53.07 -10.99 13.58
CA LYS A 211 -52.03 -11.69 14.34
C LYS A 211 -50.68 -11.63 13.65
N LEU A 212 -49.68 -11.05 14.32
CA LEU A 212 -48.27 -11.14 13.96
C LEU A 212 -47.58 -12.19 14.85
N THR A 213 -46.85 -13.12 14.22
CA THR A 213 -46.05 -14.14 14.89
C THR A 213 -44.58 -13.92 14.54
N VAL A 214 -43.75 -13.79 15.56
CA VAL A 214 -42.29 -13.65 15.46
C VAL A 214 -41.67 -14.88 16.12
N ILE A 215 -40.88 -15.65 15.37
CA ILE A 215 -40.19 -16.84 15.87
C ILE A 215 -38.69 -16.56 15.81
N VAL A 216 -38.03 -16.48 16.96
CA VAL A 216 -36.57 -16.43 17.02
C VAL A 216 -36.04 -17.85 16.85
N LEU A 217 -35.25 -18.08 15.81
CA LEU A 217 -34.75 -19.40 15.44
C LEU A 217 -33.42 -19.71 16.12
N GLU A 218 -32.42 -18.85 15.90
CA GLU A 218 -31.08 -19.03 16.47
C GLU A 218 -30.34 -17.69 16.53
N ALA A 219 -29.32 -17.61 17.39
CA ALA A 219 -28.36 -16.53 17.40
C ALA A 219 -26.93 -17.10 17.40
N LYS A 220 -26.04 -16.51 16.60
CA LYS A 220 -24.66 -16.98 16.40
C LYS A 220 -23.68 -15.82 16.58
N ASN A 221 -22.43 -16.14 16.91
CA ASN A 221 -21.34 -15.15 17.06
C ASN A 221 -21.65 -14.02 18.05
N LEU A 222 -22.47 -14.28 19.07
CA LEU A 222 -22.86 -13.26 20.04
C LEU A 222 -21.65 -12.78 20.86
N LYS A 223 -21.52 -11.47 21.01
CA LYS A 223 -20.48 -10.87 21.83
C LYS A 223 -20.72 -11.21 23.31
N LYS A 224 -19.70 -11.71 24.01
CA LYS A 224 -19.75 -11.93 25.46
C LYS A 224 -19.88 -10.58 26.17
N MET A 225 -20.95 -10.41 26.96
CA MET A 225 -21.23 -9.18 27.69
C MET A 225 -20.92 -9.27 29.19
N ASP A 226 -20.71 -10.48 29.72
CA ASP A 226 -20.54 -10.69 31.15
C ASP A 226 -19.07 -10.57 31.59
N VAL A 227 -18.83 -9.71 32.57
CA VAL A 227 -17.55 -9.56 33.28
C VAL A 227 -17.46 -10.65 34.35
N GLY A 228 -17.26 -11.91 33.96
CA GLY A 228 -17.18 -12.98 34.98
C GLY A 228 -17.10 -14.44 34.55
N GLY A 229 -17.24 -14.77 33.27
CA GLY A 229 -16.85 -16.09 32.76
C GLY A 229 -17.55 -17.30 33.42
N LEU A 230 -18.85 -17.20 33.71
CA LEU A 230 -19.67 -18.38 34.01
C LEU A 230 -20.70 -18.52 32.89
N SER A 231 -20.41 -19.45 31.98
CA SER A 231 -21.37 -20.02 31.01
C SER A 231 -21.12 -21.50 30.93
#